data_AF-A0A945VY80-F1
#
_entry.id   AF-A0A945VY80-F1
#
_cell.length_a   1.000
_cell.length_b   1.000
_cell.length_c   1.000
_cell.angle_alpha   90.00
_cell.angle_beta   90.00
_cell.angle_gamma   90.00
#
_symmetry.space_group_name_H-M   'P 1'
#
loop_
_entity.id
_entity.type
_entity.pdbx_description
1 polymer ?
#
loop_
_entity_poly.entity_id
_entity_poly.type
_entity_poly.pdbx_seq_one_letter_code
_entity_poly.pdbx_strand_id
1 'polypeptide(L)'
;MGQLDHVKDKVVKMLAGGEPQTSIAGQVGVNQSTVSRFANEEEAIKTIEEEKLKLVEVLPDAVANVKLLVEGMKDVPEDDVKKLGLCYKASTDVLKATNVFPSPQYGYNIYNDNSQTNTVISPAFQVFLDFQASNGEKMVEDSDSINQSS
;
A
#
# COMPACT_ATOMS: atom_id res chain seq x y z
N MET A 1 28.21 23.78 -16.40
CA MET A 1 26.83 23.44 -16.82
C MET A 1 26.31 22.15 -16.20
N GLY A 2 27.11 21.08 -15.97
CA GLY A 2 26.57 19.78 -15.53
C GLY A 2 25.99 19.62 -14.10
N GLN A 3 26.27 20.51 -13.15
CA GLN A 3 25.85 20.27 -11.74
C GLN A 3 24.38 20.65 -11.46
N LEU A 4 23.83 21.60 -12.23
CA LEU A 4 22.47 22.12 -12.05
C LEU A 4 21.42 21.18 -12.67
N ASP A 5 21.77 20.55 -13.80
CA ASP A 5 20.87 19.64 -14.51
C ASP A 5 20.66 18.34 -13.71
N HIS A 6 21.71 17.81 -13.08
CA HIS A 6 21.57 16.65 -12.17
C HIS A 6 20.70 16.93 -10.95
N VAL A 7 20.72 18.17 -10.45
CA VAL A 7 19.87 18.60 -9.33
C VAL A 7 18.41 18.64 -9.77
N LYS A 8 18.12 19.21 -10.95
CA LYS A 8 16.76 19.23 -11.51
C LYS A 8 16.21 17.82 -11.75
N ASP A 9 16.98 16.95 -12.37
CA ASP A 9 16.59 15.55 -12.60
C ASP A 9 16.25 14.82 -11.30
N LYS A 10 17.07 15.05 -10.26
CA LYS A 10 16.82 14.47 -8.94
C LYS A 10 15.51 15.00 -8.34
N VAL A 11 15.26 16.31 -8.42
CA VAL A 11 14.02 16.93 -7.95
C VAL A 11 12.80 16.38 -8.70
N VAL A 12 12.88 16.22 -10.03
CA VAL A 12 11.83 15.63 -10.86
C VAL A 12 11.47 14.22 -10.38
N LYS A 13 12.47 13.35 -10.20
CA LYS A 13 12.25 11.97 -9.74
C LYS A 13 11.59 11.91 -8.36
N MET A 14 12.04 12.76 -7.44
CA MET A 14 11.48 12.80 -6.07
C MET A 14 10.04 13.34 -6.08
N LEU A 15 9.75 14.36 -6.89
CA LEU A 15 8.38 14.88 -7.07
C LEU A 15 7.46 13.85 -7.72
N ALA A 16 7.94 13.13 -8.75
CA ALA A 16 7.19 12.06 -9.39
C ALA A 16 6.88 10.90 -8.42
N GLY A 17 7.82 10.58 -7.53
CA GLY A 17 7.65 9.61 -6.45
C GLY A 17 6.75 10.08 -5.30
N GLY A 18 6.25 11.32 -5.34
CA GLY A 18 5.34 11.87 -4.32
C GLY A 18 6.03 12.36 -3.04
N GLU A 19 7.35 12.57 -3.06
CA GLU A 19 8.04 13.12 -1.89
C GLU A 19 7.57 14.55 -1.57
N PRO A 20 7.38 14.89 -0.27
CA PRO A 20 7.04 16.26 0.11
C PRO A 20 8.11 17.26 -0.31
N GLN A 21 7.70 18.41 -0.85
CA GLN A 21 8.62 19.47 -1.29
C GLN A 21 9.57 19.95 -0.18
N THR A 22 9.12 19.93 1.08
CA THR A 22 9.94 20.26 2.26
C THR A 22 11.08 19.25 2.47
N SER A 23 10.82 17.96 2.25
CA SER A 23 11.84 16.89 2.29
C SER A 23 12.86 17.06 1.16
N ILE A 24 12.36 17.27 -0.07
CA ILE A 24 13.20 17.46 -1.26
C ILE A 24 14.12 18.66 -1.08
N ALA A 25 13.59 19.78 -0.61
CA ALA A 25 14.34 21.00 -0.34
C ALA A 25 15.54 20.73 0.60
N GLY A 26 15.30 20.02 1.70
CA GLY A 26 16.35 19.64 2.66
C GLY A 26 17.41 18.70 2.06
N GLN A 27 17.00 17.72 1.25
CA GLN A 27 17.92 16.76 0.63
C GLN A 27 18.78 17.33 -0.50
N VAL A 28 18.29 18.36 -1.16
CA VAL A 28 18.91 18.97 -2.35
C VAL A 28 19.65 20.27 -1.99
N GLY A 29 19.45 20.78 -0.77
CA GLY A 29 20.13 21.99 -0.28
C GLY A 29 19.57 23.28 -0.86
N VAL A 30 18.27 23.31 -1.14
CA VAL A 30 17.56 24.48 -1.70
C VAL A 30 16.36 24.85 -0.82
N ASN A 31 15.79 26.03 -1.03
CA ASN A 31 14.58 26.44 -0.34
C ASN A 31 13.34 25.73 -0.92
N GLN A 32 12.36 25.43 -0.07
CA GLN A 32 11.10 24.81 -0.51
C GLN A 32 10.34 25.68 -1.53
N SER A 33 10.44 27.02 -1.44
CA SER A 33 9.90 27.93 -2.45
C SER A 33 10.56 27.76 -3.82
N THR A 34 11.84 27.40 -3.87
CA THR A 34 12.56 27.10 -5.12
C THR A 34 12.04 25.81 -5.76
N VAL A 35 11.84 24.76 -4.96
CA VAL A 35 11.25 23.49 -5.42
C VAL A 35 9.82 23.71 -5.92
N SER A 36 9.02 24.48 -5.17
CA SER A 36 7.66 24.83 -5.56
C SER A 36 7.63 25.61 -6.88
N ARG A 37 8.50 26.60 -7.06
CA ARG A 37 8.58 27.36 -8.31
C ARG A 37 8.93 26.45 -9.48
N PHE A 38 9.95 25.61 -9.32
CA PHE A 38 10.35 24.62 -10.33
C PHE A 38 9.21 23.67 -10.69
N ALA A 39 8.50 23.11 -9.71
CA ALA A 39 7.41 22.17 -9.93
C ALA A 39 6.21 22.78 -10.69
N ASN A 40 6.13 24.11 -10.78
CA ASN A 40 5.10 24.83 -11.53
C ASN A 40 5.57 25.32 -12.91
N GLU A 41 6.83 25.07 -13.31
CA GLU A 41 7.32 25.38 -14.66
C GLU A 41 6.74 24.38 -15.67
N GLU A 42 6.24 24.85 -16.82
CA GLU A 42 5.53 24.01 -17.79
C GLU A 42 6.38 22.82 -18.28
N GLU A 43 7.68 23.06 -18.49
CA GLU A 43 8.65 22.02 -18.86
C GLU A 43 8.82 20.99 -17.75
N ALA A 44 8.98 21.44 -16.50
CA ALA A 44 9.13 20.56 -15.35
C ALA A 44 7.87 19.72 -15.10
N ILE A 45 6.67 20.29 -15.28
CA ILE A 45 5.41 19.55 -15.18
C ILE A 45 5.40 18.39 -16.19
N LYS A 46 5.76 18.63 -17.44
CA LYS A 46 5.82 17.58 -18.48
C LYS A 46 6.80 16.47 -18.08
N THR A 47 8.01 16.83 -17.64
CA THR A 47 9.01 15.84 -17.23
C THR A 47 8.58 15.05 -15.98
N ILE A 48 7.91 15.69 -15.02
CA ILE A 48 7.36 15.02 -13.83
C ILE A 48 6.27 14.03 -14.24
N GLU A 49 5.36 14.40 -15.14
CA GLU A 49 4.31 13.51 -15.63
C GLU A 49 4.88 12.32 -16.43
N GLU A 50 5.90 12.55 -17.27
CA GLU A 50 6.61 11.48 -17.96
C GLU A 50 7.27 10.49 -16.98
N GLU A 51 7.90 10.99 -15.92
CA GLU A 51 8.53 10.14 -14.90
C GLU A 51 7.49 9.39 -14.07
N LYS A 52 6.34 10.01 -13.76
CA LYS A 52 5.20 9.32 -13.13
C LYS A 52 4.69 8.18 -14.02
N LEU A 53 4.62 8.38 -15.33
CA LEU A 53 4.18 7.34 -16.26
C LEU A 53 5.11 6.12 -16.18
N LYS A 54 6.43 6.32 -16.16
CA LYS A 54 7.41 5.23 -15.98
C LYS A 54 7.22 4.49 -14.65
N LEU A 55 6.87 5.21 -13.58
CA LEU A 55 6.55 4.58 -12.29
C LEU A 55 5.27 3.73 -12.38
N VAL A 56 4.27 4.17 -13.15
CA VAL A 56 3.04 3.40 -13.38
C VAL A 56 3.31 2.13 -14.19
N GLU A 57 4.22 2.18 -15.17
CA GLU A 57 4.59 1.01 -15.98
C GLU A 57 5.15 -0.15 -15.15
N VAL A 58 5.83 0.14 -14.03
CA VAL A 58 6.41 -0.89 -13.15
C VAL A 58 5.47 -1.33 -12.02
N LEU A 59 4.30 -0.70 -11.86
CA LEU A 59 3.33 -1.06 -10.82
C LEU A 59 2.86 -2.51 -10.91
N PRO A 60 2.52 -3.08 -12.09
CA PRO A 60 2.10 -4.47 -12.19
C PRO A 60 3.14 -5.46 -11.65
N ASP A 61 4.41 -5.23 -11.95
CA ASP A 61 5.52 -6.07 -11.46
C ASP A 61 5.72 -5.91 -9.95
N ALA A 62 5.60 -4.69 -9.42
CA ALA A 62 5.65 -4.44 -7.99
C ALA A 62 4.50 -5.16 -7.25
N VAL A 63 3.28 -5.12 -7.79
CA VAL A 63 2.13 -5.84 -7.25
C VAL A 63 2.36 -7.36 -7.31
N ALA A 64 2.89 -7.89 -8.40
CA ALA A 64 3.22 -9.30 -8.52
C ALA A 64 4.26 -9.74 -7.48
N ASN A 65 5.30 -8.93 -7.23
CA ASN A 65 6.30 -9.20 -6.21
C ASN A 65 5.71 -9.23 -4.81
N VAL A 66 4.84 -8.27 -4.48
CA VAL A 66 4.13 -8.26 -3.19
C VAL A 66 3.24 -9.49 -3.04
N LYS A 67 2.49 -9.84 -4.09
CA LYS A 67 1.65 -11.05 -4.11
C LYS A 67 2.47 -12.31 -3.83
N LEU A 68 3.61 -12.48 -4.49
CA LEU A 68 4.52 -13.62 -4.27
C LEU A 68 5.03 -13.70 -2.83
N LEU A 69 5.37 -12.56 -2.22
CA LEU A 69 5.79 -12.52 -0.82
C LEU A 69 4.66 -12.94 0.13
N VAL A 70 3.44 -12.45 -0.11
CA VAL A 70 2.28 -12.76 0.74
C VAL A 70 1.87 -14.23 0.59
N GLU A 71 1.76 -14.74 -0.64
CA GLU A 71 1.34 -16.14 -0.91
C GLU A 71 2.40 -17.15 -0.47
N GLY A 72 3.68 -16.82 -0.65
CA GLY A 72 4.81 -17.68 -0.28
C GLY A 72 5.09 -17.74 1.21
N MET A 73 4.44 -16.91 2.03
CA MET A 73 4.65 -16.83 3.48
C MET A 73 4.46 -18.19 4.19
N LYS A 74 3.47 -18.98 3.75
CA LYS A 74 3.16 -20.32 4.30
C LYS A 74 4.28 -21.34 4.10
N ASP A 75 5.14 -21.10 3.10
CA ASP A 75 6.22 -22.00 2.69
C ASP A 75 7.59 -21.51 3.19
N VAL A 76 7.63 -20.41 3.95
CA VAL A 76 8.87 -19.90 4.56
C VAL A 76 9.16 -20.69 5.84
N PRO A 77 10.35 -21.31 5.97
CA PRO A 77 10.77 -21.97 7.20
C PRO A 77 10.73 -21.01 8.41
N GLU A 78 10.31 -21.52 9.58
CA GLU A 78 10.16 -20.71 10.80
C GLU A 78 11.48 -20.05 11.26
N ASP A 79 12.61 -20.66 10.93
CA ASP A 79 13.96 -20.17 11.25
C ASP A 79 14.46 -19.07 10.29
N ASP A 80 13.81 -18.87 9.14
CA ASP A 80 14.11 -17.76 8.21
C ASP A 80 13.36 -16.47 8.62
N VAL A 81 13.74 -15.94 9.78
CA VAL A 81 13.15 -14.73 10.40
C VAL A 81 13.19 -13.53 9.45
N LYS A 82 14.20 -13.41 8.60
CA LYS A 82 14.34 -12.29 7.66
C LYS A 82 13.26 -12.37 6.58
N LYS A 83 13.08 -13.54 5.97
CA LYS A 83 12.09 -13.73 4.92
C LYS A 83 10.67 -13.64 5.48
N LEU A 84 10.42 -14.21 6.66
CA LEU A 84 9.16 -14.02 7.38
C LEU A 84 8.88 -12.54 7.64
N GLY A 85 9.87 -11.79 8.11
CA GLY A 85 9.75 -10.35 8.35
C GLY A 85 9.35 -9.56 7.08
N LEU A 86 9.91 -9.93 5.92
CA LEU A 86 9.53 -9.34 4.63
C LEU A 86 8.08 -9.67 4.24
N CYS A 87 7.66 -10.93 4.41
CA CYS A 87 6.28 -11.36 4.16
C CYS A 87 5.29 -10.61 5.07
N TYR A 88 5.55 -10.54 6.37
CA TYR A 88 4.73 -9.79 7.33
C TYR A 88 4.62 -8.30 6.97
N LYS A 89 5.74 -7.69 6.58
CA LYS A 89 5.77 -6.28 6.17
C LYS A 89 4.92 -6.07 4.92
N ALA A 90 5.10 -6.91 3.90
CA ALA A 90 4.33 -6.85 2.67
C ALA A 90 2.81 -6.98 2.94
N SER A 91 2.40 -7.95 3.74
CA SER A 91 1.00 -8.13 4.16
C SER A 91 0.47 -6.89 4.89
N THR A 92 1.24 -6.34 5.82
CA THR A 92 0.88 -5.15 6.59
C THR A 92 0.71 -3.93 5.70
N ASP A 93 1.62 -3.71 4.76
CA ASP A 93 1.59 -2.56 3.86
C ASP A 93 0.39 -2.65 2.89
N VAL A 94 0.05 -3.85 2.39
CA VAL A 94 -1.17 -4.09 1.60
C VAL A 94 -2.42 -3.75 2.42
N LEU A 95 -2.53 -4.27 3.64
CA LEU A 95 -3.68 -3.99 4.50
C LEU A 95 -3.83 -2.50 4.81
N LYS A 96 -2.72 -1.78 5.03
CA LYS A 96 -2.75 -0.33 5.25
C LYS A 96 -3.21 0.41 4.00
N ALA A 97 -2.68 0.04 2.83
CA ALA A 97 -3.04 0.65 1.56
C ALA A 97 -4.52 0.45 1.21
N THR A 98 -5.11 -0.68 1.61
CA THR A 98 -6.54 -0.98 1.42
C THR A 98 -7.44 -0.44 2.54
N ASN A 99 -6.89 0.25 3.54
CA ASN A 99 -7.60 0.67 4.76
C ASN A 99 -8.25 -0.48 5.54
N VAL A 100 -7.77 -1.71 5.36
CA VAL A 100 -8.22 -2.91 6.12
C VAL A 100 -7.37 -3.11 7.38
N PHE A 101 -6.17 -2.50 7.42
CA PHE A 101 -5.34 -2.56 8.63
C PHE A 101 -6.00 -1.73 9.74
N PRO A 102 -6.25 -2.33 10.92
CA PRO A 102 -6.86 -1.61 12.02
C PRO A 102 -5.92 -0.50 12.48
N SER A 103 -6.26 0.74 12.14
CA SER A 103 -5.63 1.92 12.73
C SER A 103 -6.27 2.20 14.10
N PRO A 104 -5.61 2.96 14.99
CA PRO A 104 -6.25 3.45 16.21
C PRO A 104 -7.58 4.18 15.93
N GLN A 105 -7.68 4.89 14.80
CA GLN A 105 -8.93 5.47 14.30
C GLN A 105 -9.96 4.40 13.92
N TYR A 106 -9.56 3.26 13.35
CA TYR A 106 -10.47 2.13 13.08
C TYR A 106 -11.03 1.53 14.37
N GLY A 107 -10.20 1.40 15.42
CA GLY A 107 -10.66 0.99 16.75
C GLY A 107 -11.63 1.99 17.38
N TYR A 108 -11.37 3.30 17.23
CA TYR A 108 -12.28 4.36 17.67
C TYR A 108 -13.60 4.36 16.89
N ASN A 109 -13.54 4.13 15.57
CA ASN A 109 -14.71 4.04 14.71
C ASN A 109 -15.54 2.79 15.03
N ILE A 110 -14.96 1.61 15.24
CA ILE A 110 -15.70 0.40 15.68
C ILE A 110 -16.32 0.61 17.08
N TYR A 111 -15.57 1.22 18.01
CA TYR A 111 -16.06 1.47 19.37
C TYR A 111 -17.23 2.46 19.37
N ASN A 112 -17.20 3.48 18.51
CA ASN A 112 -18.30 4.43 18.35
C ASN A 112 -19.43 3.93 17.42
N ASP A 113 -19.15 3.13 16.38
CA ASP A 113 -20.16 2.54 15.48
C ASP A 113 -21.01 1.47 16.18
N ASN A 114 -20.44 0.73 17.14
CA ASN A 114 -21.26 -0.15 17.98
C ASN A 114 -22.28 0.63 18.84
N SER A 115 -22.12 1.95 18.96
CA SER A 115 -23.14 2.84 19.55
C SER A 115 -24.04 3.54 18.52
N GLN A 116 -23.67 3.54 17.24
CA GLN A 116 -24.43 4.16 16.15
C GLN A 116 -24.33 3.32 14.87
N THR A 117 -25.42 2.66 14.49
CA THR A 117 -25.61 1.75 13.34
C THR A 117 -25.30 2.37 11.96
N ASN A 118 -24.05 2.73 11.64
CA ASN A 118 -23.75 3.36 10.34
C ASN A 118 -22.30 3.18 9.86
N THR A 119 -21.82 1.93 9.81
CA THR A 119 -20.59 1.63 9.09
C THR A 119 -20.83 1.68 7.58
N VAL A 120 -20.26 2.66 6.89
CA VAL A 120 -20.21 2.67 5.40
C VAL A 120 -19.09 1.74 4.96
N ILE A 121 -19.38 0.44 4.91
CA ILE A 121 -18.54 -0.55 4.22
C ILE A 121 -18.73 -0.32 2.71
N SER A 122 -17.63 -0.25 1.96
CA SER A 122 -17.70 -0.22 0.49
C SER A 122 -18.48 -1.44 -0.01
N PRO A 123 -19.47 -1.30 -0.91
CA PRO A 123 -20.28 -2.41 -1.39
C PRO A 123 -19.45 -3.59 -1.93
N ALA A 124 -18.32 -3.30 -2.59
CA ALA A 124 -17.42 -4.33 -3.09
C ALA A 124 -16.75 -5.14 -1.96
N PHE A 125 -16.48 -4.51 -0.82
CA PHE A 125 -15.91 -5.17 0.34
C PHE A 125 -16.96 -5.96 1.11
N GLN A 126 -18.20 -5.48 1.18
CA GLN A 126 -19.30 -6.25 1.76
C GLN A 126 -19.51 -7.56 0.99
N VAL A 127 -19.49 -7.51 -0.35
CA VAL A 127 -19.57 -8.72 -1.20
C VAL A 127 -18.42 -9.70 -0.91
N PHE A 128 -17.21 -9.20 -0.66
CA PHE A 128 -16.08 -10.06 -0.29
C PHE A 128 -16.25 -10.70 1.10
N LEU A 129 -16.73 -9.94 2.08
CA LEU A 129 -17.02 -10.46 3.42
C LEU A 129 -18.13 -11.52 3.39
N ASP A 130 -19.21 -11.27 2.64
CA ASP A 130 -20.32 -12.21 2.46
C ASP A 130 -19.86 -13.50 1.75
N PHE A 131 -18.97 -13.38 0.75
CA PHE A 131 -18.34 -14.51 0.08
C PHE A 131 -17.45 -15.33 1.02
N GLN A 132 -16.67 -14.68 1.90
CA GLN A 132 -15.84 -15.39 2.87
C GLN A 132 -16.66 -16.02 3.99
N ALA A 133 -17.71 -15.36 4.46
CA ALA A 133 -18.63 -15.89 5.46
C ALA A 133 -19.36 -17.14 4.96
N SER A 134 -19.89 -17.08 3.73
CA SER A 134 -20.54 -18.24 3.08
C SER A 134 -19.59 -19.41 2.79
N ASN A 135 -18.30 -19.16 2.58
CA ASN A 135 -17.30 -20.22 2.45
C ASN A 135 -16.83 -20.76 3.81
N GLY A 136 -16.86 -19.94 4.87
CA GLY A 136 -16.57 -20.35 6.24
C GLY A 136 -17.62 -21.31 6.80
N GLU A 137 -18.91 -21.09 6.51
CA GLU A 137 -19.99 -22.00 6.92
C GLU A 137 -19.86 -23.39 6.28
N LYS A 138 -19.43 -23.48 5.01
CA LYS A 138 -19.17 -24.77 4.35
C LYS A 138 -18.03 -25.56 4.98
N MET A 139 -16.99 -24.91 5.50
CA MET A 139 -15.88 -25.61 6.16
C MET A 139 -16.25 -26.15 7.55
N VAL A 140 -17.24 -25.54 8.23
CA VAL A 140 -17.71 -26.01 9.54
C VAL A 140 -18.60 -27.25 9.37
N GLU A 141 -19.51 -27.26 8.40
CA GLU A 141 -20.40 -28.42 8.13
C GLU A 141 -19.64 -29.68 7.68
N ASP A 142 -18.57 -29.53 6.89
CA ASP A 142 -17.70 -30.64 6.46
C ASP A 142 -16.86 -31.20 7.63
N SER A 143 -16.58 -30.40 8.66
CA SER A 143 -15.82 -30.84 9.84
C SER A 143 -16.67 -31.59 10.88
N ASP A 144 -17.96 -31.23 11.01
CA ASP A 144 -18.90 -31.90 11.90
C ASP A 144 -19.41 -33.24 11.35
N SER A 145 -19.45 -33.40 10.03
CA SER A 145 -19.83 -34.65 9.36
C SER A 145 -18.74 -35.73 9.38
N ILE A 146 -17.47 -35.35 9.61
CA ILE A 146 -16.35 -36.30 9.80
C ILE A 146 -16.38 -36.90 11.22
N ASN A 147 -16.87 -36.19 12.22
CA ASN A 147 -16.89 -36.64 13.63
C ASN A 147 -18.11 -37.47 14.04
N GLN A 148 -19.08 -37.70 13.15
CA GLN A 148 -20.26 -38.54 13.42
C GLN A 148 -20.22 -39.94 12.79
N SER A 149 -19.09 -40.33 12.18
CA SER A 149 -18.90 -41.65 11.55
C SER A 149 -17.80 -42.51 12.20
N SER A 150 -17.45 -42.27 13.47
CA SER A 150 -16.54 -43.12 14.26
C SER A 150 -17.23 -43.74 15.47
#